data_AF-A2DZB4-F1
#
_entry.id   AF-A2DZB4-F1
#
_cell.length_a   1.000
_cell.length_b   1.000
_cell.length_c   1.000
_cell.angle_alpha   90.00
_cell.angle_beta   90.00
_cell.angle_gamma   90.00
#
_symmetry.space_group_name_H-M   'P 1'
#
loop_
_entity.id
_entity.type
_entity.pdbx_description
1 polymer ?
#
loop_
_entity_poly.entity_id
_entity_poly.type
_entity_poly.pdbx_seq_one_letter_code
_entity_poly.pdbx_strand_id
1 'polypeptide(L)'
;MITNSNEALALIEDRIKQEEKDNANLQETLRNLSGEEKAKIAIPETANFRMGKSRFNRTLQTDVNFQKLYQILLQSQADFPDKFAFELADHKVWIRTDADVKDMFVNHFGRKDEFIKFIDTCDQEFCEITALKLDEIISFEEECVRIYLGILKCDWFLYLSVPTRYTFEELNEYLLKINPKLKNIRFMDCDNNLISNSDNDAWDYIKCDAKEGIDHGKFSAIIME
;
A
#
# COMPACT_ATOMS: atom_id res chain seq x y z
N MET A 1 64.36 12.53 16.47
CA MET A 1 63.05 13.09 16.09
C MET A 1 62.06 11.95 16.00
N ILE A 2 61.21 11.79 17.02
CA ILE A 2 60.04 10.89 17.02
C ILE A 2 58.95 11.69 17.74
N THR A 3 58.24 12.55 17.02
CA THR A 3 57.15 13.38 17.58
C THR A 3 55.85 13.27 16.77
N ASN A 4 55.89 12.75 15.54
CA ASN A 4 54.72 12.75 14.64
C ASN A 4 53.72 11.59 14.84
N SER A 5 54.11 10.47 15.45
CA SER A 5 53.20 9.30 15.59
C SER A 5 52.22 9.43 16.74
N ASN A 6 52.60 10.08 17.85
CA ASN A 6 51.72 10.21 19.02
C ASN A 6 50.61 11.25 18.79
N GLU A 7 50.91 12.34 18.07
CA GLU A 7 49.90 13.33 17.69
C GLU A 7 48.90 12.77 16.68
N ALA A 8 49.36 11.96 15.73
CA ALA A 8 48.48 11.29 14.77
C ALA A 8 47.55 10.28 15.45
N LEU A 9 48.05 9.51 16.42
CA LEU A 9 47.23 8.58 17.20
C LEU A 9 46.20 9.30 18.07
N ALA A 10 46.58 10.38 18.73
CA ALA A 10 45.65 11.20 19.50
C ALA A 10 44.54 11.80 18.61
N LEU A 11 44.88 12.24 17.40
CA LEU A 11 43.92 12.80 16.44
C LEU A 11 42.93 11.74 15.92
N ILE A 12 43.40 10.49 15.76
CA ILE A 12 42.56 9.36 15.36
C ILE A 12 41.62 8.95 16.50
N GLU A 13 42.14 8.87 17.73
CA GLU A 13 41.31 8.57 18.92
C GLU A 13 40.23 9.63 19.16
N ASP A 14 40.55 10.91 18.97
CA ASP A 14 39.57 12.00 19.09
C ASP A 14 38.51 11.91 17.98
N ARG A 15 38.88 11.54 16.75
CA ARG A 15 37.91 11.31 15.67
C ARG A 15 36.99 10.12 15.93
N ILE A 16 37.53 9.01 16.45
CA ILE A 16 36.72 7.83 16.79
C ILE A 16 35.71 8.19 17.88
N LYS A 17 36.14 8.88 18.95
CA LYS A 17 35.23 9.33 20.02
C LYS A 17 34.16 10.28 19.50
N GLN A 18 34.51 11.14 18.54
CA GLN A 18 33.56 12.05 17.93
C GLN A 18 32.51 11.29 17.09
N GLU A 19 32.94 10.33 16.27
CA GLU A 19 32.02 9.48 15.49
C GLU A 19 31.16 8.58 16.39
N GLU A 20 31.71 8.00 17.45
CA GLU A 20 30.95 7.20 18.42
C GLU A 20 29.89 8.05 19.11
N LYS A 21 30.21 9.29 19.47
CA LYS A 21 29.27 10.24 20.06
C LYS A 21 28.20 10.66 19.05
N ASP A 22 28.58 10.93 17.81
CA ASP A 22 27.63 11.32 16.76
C ASP A 22 26.70 10.16 16.39
N ASN A 23 27.20 8.92 16.38
CA ASN A 23 26.40 7.72 16.18
C ASN A 23 25.46 7.45 17.37
N ALA A 24 25.93 7.65 18.61
CA ALA A 24 25.08 7.57 19.80
C ALA A 24 23.96 8.63 19.77
N ASN A 25 24.27 9.87 19.38
CA ASN A 25 23.28 10.93 19.22
C ASN A 25 22.28 10.62 18.11
N LEU A 26 22.73 10.03 17.00
CA LEU A 26 21.84 9.58 15.91
C LEU A 26 20.93 8.45 16.37
N GLN A 27 21.46 7.46 17.10
CA GLN A 27 20.66 6.37 17.68
C GLN A 27 19.66 6.88 18.71
N GLU A 28 20.03 7.87 19.53
CA GLU A 28 19.13 8.50 20.50
C GLU A 28 18.05 9.33 19.78
N THR A 29 18.41 10.04 18.71
CA THR A 29 17.45 10.77 17.87
C THR A 29 16.48 9.81 17.18
N LEU A 30 16.97 8.68 16.64
CA LEU A 30 16.14 7.63 16.07
C LEU A 30 15.23 7.00 17.13
N ARG A 31 15.73 6.77 18.35
CA ARG A 31 14.91 6.30 19.48
C ARG A 31 13.83 7.28 19.87
N ASN A 32 14.14 8.57 19.94
CA ASN A 32 13.20 9.62 20.29
C ASN A 32 12.16 9.86 19.18
N LEU A 33 12.52 9.67 17.91
CA LEU A 33 11.59 9.65 16.78
C LEU A 33 10.71 8.38 16.76
N SER A 34 11.23 7.25 17.24
CA SER A 34 10.47 6.01 17.38
C SER A 34 9.63 5.92 18.66
N GLY A 35 9.76 6.91 19.56
CA GLY A 35 9.08 6.97 20.86
C GLY A 35 7.69 7.61 20.82
N GLU A 36 7.31 8.26 19.72
CA GLU A 36 5.90 8.44 19.41
C GLU A 36 5.40 7.08 18.90
N GLU A 37 4.68 6.33 19.73
CA GLU A 37 3.79 5.28 19.23
C GLU A 37 2.85 5.96 18.23
N LYS A 38 3.23 5.90 16.95
CA LYS A 38 2.43 6.39 15.83
C LYS A 38 1.11 5.64 15.92
N ALA A 39 0.09 6.32 16.45
CA ALA A 39 -1.17 5.69 16.79
C ALA A 39 -1.78 5.09 15.52
N LYS A 40 -2.00 3.77 15.52
CA LYS A 40 -2.74 3.07 14.47
C LYS A 40 -4.08 3.76 14.25
N ILE A 41 -4.53 3.84 13.00
CA ILE A 41 -5.83 4.42 12.67
C ILE A 41 -6.92 3.77 13.51
N ALA A 42 -7.64 4.60 14.26
CA ALA A 42 -8.88 4.19 14.90
C ALA A 42 -9.97 4.07 13.83
N ILE A 43 -10.47 2.86 13.60
CA ILE A 43 -11.61 2.59 12.72
C ILE A 43 -12.89 2.65 13.57
N PRO A 44 -13.76 3.66 13.38
CA PRO A 44 -15.06 3.71 14.05
C PRO A 44 -15.94 2.50 13.70
N GLU A 45 -16.97 2.24 14.50
CA GLU A 45 -17.93 1.13 14.24
C GLU A 45 -18.70 1.30 12.93
N THR A 46 -18.83 2.54 12.44
CA THR A 46 -19.60 2.84 11.23
C THR A 46 -18.85 3.74 10.27
N ALA A 47 -19.11 3.55 8.98
CA ALA A 47 -18.62 4.40 7.90
C ALA A 47 -19.81 4.93 7.09
N ASN A 48 -19.68 6.16 6.58
CA ASN A 48 -20.62 6.69 5.61
C ASN A 48 -20.22 6.25 4.20
N PHE A 49 -21.20 5.95 3.36
CA PHE A 49 -20.96 5.67 1.95
C PHE A 49 -21.97 6.34 1.02
N ARG A 50 -21.56 6.48 -0.24
CA ARG A 50 -22.37 6.93 -1.38
C ARG A 50 -22.23 5.95 -2.53
N MET A 51 -23.22 5.95 -3.41
CA MET A 51 -23.31 5.09 -4.58
C MET A 51 -23.40 5.96 -5.84
N GLY A 52 -22.48 5.75 -6.79
CA GLY A 52 -22.44 6.45 -8.08
C GLY A 52 -22.52 7.97 -7.93
N LYS A 53 -23.56 8.57 -8.51
CA LYS A 53 -23.83 10.03 -8.46
C LYS A 53 -24.77 10.45 -7.33
N SER A 54 -25.15 9.53 -6.44
CA SER A 54 -26.03 9.83 -5.30
C SER A 54 -25.39 10.87 -4.38
N ARG A 55 -26.22 11.79 -3.87
CA ARG A 55 -25.83 12.78 -2.85
C ARG A 55 -26.16 12.34 -1.41
N PHE A 56 -26.83 11.20 -1.25
CA PHE A 56 -27.30 10.72 0.04
C PHE A 56 -26.23 9.86 0.72
N ASN A 57 -25.84 10.26 1.93
CA ASN A 57 -25.01 9.44 2.81
C ASN A 57 -25.84 8.27 3.35
N ARG A 58 -25.33 7.07 3.18
CA ARG A 58 -25.81 5.86 3.84
C ARG A 58 -24.78 5.40 4.87
N THR A 59 -25.19 4.61 5.84
CA THR A 59 -24.29 4.12 6.90
C THR A 59 -24.10 2.63 6.76
N LEU A 60 -22.87 2.17 6.97
CA LEU A 60 -22.48 0.77 6.94
C LEU A 60 -21.61 0.45 8.18
N GLN A 61 -21.68 -0.78 8.67
CA GLN A 61 -20.85 -1.24 9.79
C GLN A 61 -19.44 -1.61 9.30
N THR A 62 -18.39 -1.19 10.00
CA THR A 62 -17.00 -1.43 9.57
C THR A 62 -16.49 -2.85 9.82
N ASP A 63 -17.27 -3.66 10.56
CA ASP A 63 -17.03 -5.10 10.77
C ASP A 63 -17.61 -5.99 9.66
N VAL A 64 -18.12 -5.38 8.58
CA VAL A 64 -18.75 -6.08 7.47
C VAL A 64 -17.74 -6.92 6.66
N ASN A 65 -18.16 -8.11 6.25
CA ASN A 65 -17.40 -8.92 5.30
C ASN A 65 -17.80 -8.62 3.85
N PHE A 66 -17.04 -9.13 2.88
CA PHE A 66 -17.26 -8.89 1.46
C PHE A 66 -18.68 -9.25 1.02
N GLN A 67 -19.16 -10.43 1.39
CA GLN A 67 -20.48 -10.90 0.98
C GLN A 67 -21.60 -10.00 1.51
N LYS A 68 -21.53 -9.58 2.78
CA LYS A 68 -22.53 -8.70 3.39
C LYS A 68 -22.45 -7.28 2.83
N LEU A 69 -21.24 -6.77 2.56
CA LEU A 69 -21.05 -5.51 1.86
C LEU A 69 -21.72 -5.57 0.48
N TYR A 70 -21.43 -6.60 -0.29
CA TYR A 70 -22.02 -6.81 -1.62
C TYR A 70 -23.55 -6.81 -1.59
N GLN A 71 -24.15 -7.53 -0.63
CA GLN A 71 -25.61 -7.53 -0.43
C GLN A 71 -26.17 -6.14 -0.09
N ILE A 72 -25.48 -5.35 0.74
CA ILE A 72 -25.88 -3.98 1.06
C ILE A 72 -25.86 -3.10 -0.20
N LEU A 73 -24.84 -3.24 -1.04
CA LEU A 73 -24.71 -2.46 -2.28
C LEU A 73 -25.79 -2.85 -3.30
N LEU A 74 -26.07 -4.14 -3.48
CA LEU A 74 -27.16 -4.66 -4.31
C LEU A 74 -28.54 -4.16 -3.86
N GLN A 75 -28.84 -4.23 -2.57
CA GLN A 75 -30.11 -3.70 -2.04
C GLN A 75 -30.21 -2.18 -2.20
N SER A 76 -29.06 -1.51 -2.28
CA SER A 76 -28.99 -0.06 -2.40
C SER A 76 -29.26 0.44 -3.82
N GLN A 77 -29.00 -0.39 -4.83
CA GLN A 77 -29.18 -0.13 -6.25
C GLN A 77 -29.43 -1.47 -6.98
N ALA A 78 -30.65 -1.67 -7.49
CA ALA A 78 -31.10 -2.97 -7.99
C ALA A 78 -30.25 -3.56 -9.13
N ASP A 79 -29.62 -2.72 -9.96
CA ASP A 79 -28.71 -3.11 -11.05
C ASP A 79 -27.22 -2.91 -10.66
N PHE A 80 -26.86 -3.13 -9.39
CA PHE A 80 -25.47 -3.01 -9.00
C PHE A 80 -24.66 -4.21 -9.54
N PRO A 81 -23.53 -3.97 -10.21
CA PRO A 81 -22.77 -5.05 -10.85
C PRO A 81 -22.17 -6.03 -9.83
N ASP A 82 -21.98 -7.28 -10.27
CA ASP A 82 -21.28 -8.34 -9.50
C ASP A 82 -19.85 -7.99 -9.09
N LYS A 83 -19.30 -6.94 -9.68
CA LYS A 83 -17.95 -6.43 -9.44
C LYS A 83 -18.09 -4.96 -9.12
N PHE A 84 -17.51 -4.53 -8.00
CA PHE A 84 -17.64 -3.15 -7.55
C PHE A 84 -16.32 -2.60 -7.06
N ALA A 85 -16.15 -1.30 -7.27
CA ALA A 85 -14.99 -0.55 -6.83
C ALA A 85 -15.40 0.61 -5.93
N PHE A 86 -14.47 1.08 -5.11
CA PHE A 86 -14.57 2.40 -4.52
C PHE A 86 -13.62 3.37 -5.22
N GLU A 87 -13.98 4.64 -5.20
CA GLU A 87 -13.20 5.73 -5.76
C GLU A 87 -12.14 6.18 -4.76
N LEU A 88 -10.89 6.14 -5.20
CA LEU A 88 -9.71 6.57 -4.46
C LEU A 88 -9.10 7.77 -5.17
N ALA A 89 -9.46 8.99 -4.75
CA ALA A 89 -9.15 10.20 -5.51
C ALA A 89 -9.65 10.07 -6.96
N ASP A 90 -8.75 9.92 -7.94
CA ASP A 90 -9.08 9.74 -9.37
C ASP A 90 -8.95 8.29 -9.86
N HIS A 91 -8.66 7.34 -8.97
CA HIS A 91 -8.47 5.93 -9.28
C HIS A 91 -9.63 5.06 -8.80
N LYS A 92 -9.76 3.87 -9.39
CA LYS A 92 -10.75 2.87 -9.00
C LYS A 92 -10.08 1.71 -8.29
N VAL A 93 -10.50 1.38 -7.07
CA VAL A 93 -9.95 0.24 -6.33
C VAL A 93 -10.98 -0.88 -6.30
N TRP A 94 -10.65 -2.01 -6.92
CA TRP A 94 -11.55 -3.17 -6.94
C TRP A 94 -11.52 -3.91 -5.60
N ILE A 95 -12.70 -4.14 -5.04
CA ILE A 95 -12.89 -4.98 -3.85
C ILE A 95 -13.29 -6.40 -4.27
N ARG A 96 -12.52 -7.41 -3.83
CA ARG A 96 -12.75 -8.83 -4.20
C ARG A 96 -12.83 -9.75 -2.99
N THR A 97 -12.27 -9.36 -1.85
CA THR A 97 -12.11 -10.21 -0.67
C THR A 97 -12.43 -9.48 0.62
N ASP A 98 -12.61 -10.22 1.72
CA ASP A 98 -12.75 -9.65 3.06
C ASP A 98 -11.53 -8.81 3.47
N ALA A 99 -10.34 -9.19 2.98
CA ALA A 99 -9.12 -8.44 3.25
C ALA A 99 -9.12 -7.09 2.49
N ASP A 100 -9.62 -7.07 1.26
CA ASP A 100 -9.79 -5.83 0.49
C ASP A 100 -10.79 -4.88 1.18
N VAL A 101 -11.86 -5.43 1.80
CA VAL A 101 -12.83 -4.63 2.58
C VAL A 101 -12.18 -4.01 3.81
N LYS A 102 -11.34 -4.75 4.53
CA LYS A 102 -10.59 -4.22 5.67
C LYS A 102 -9.65 -3.09 5.24
N ASP A 103 -8.89 -3.33 4.17
CA ASP A 103 -7.93 -2.35 3.66
C ASP A 103 -8.63 -1.09 3.12
N MET A 104 -9.83 -1.24 2.55
CA MET A 104 -10.68 -0.11 2.17
C MET A 104 -11.03 0.77 3.37
N PHE A 105 -11.44 0.19 4.51
CA PHE A 105 -11.72 0.99 5.71
C PHE A 105 -10.46 1.65 6.26
N VAL A 106 -9.36 0.90 6.36
CA VAL A 106 -8.06 1.43 6.78
C VAL A 106 -7.67 2.63 5.92
N ASN A 107 -7.79 2.52 4.60
CA ASN A 107 -7.51 3.61 3.67
C ASN A 107 -8.45 4.81 3.86
N HIS A 108 -9.77 4.56 3.89
CA HIS A 108 -10.78 5.60 4.06
C HIS A 108 -10.56 6.44 5.32
N PHE A 109 -10.36 5.78 6.46
CA PHE A 109 -10.16 6.47 7.74
C PHE A 109 -8.76 7.11 7.87
N GLY A 110 -7.74 6.54 7.22
CA GLY A 110 -6.42 7.17 7.10
C GLY A 110 -6.45 8.49 6.33
N ARG A 111 -7.22 8.52 5.23
CA ARG A 111 -7.44 9.72 4.40
C ARG A 111 -8.36 10.76 5.05
N LYS A 112 -9.15 10.34 6.05
CA LYS A 112 -10.18 11.18 6.71
C LYS A 112 -11.23 11.70 5.72
N ASP A 113 -11.55 10.90 4.71
CA ASP A 113 -12.62 11.21 3.76
C ASP A 113 -13.98 11.18 4.47
N GLU A 114 -14.94 12.00 4.05
CA GLU A 114 -16.26 12.08 4.69
C GLU A 114 -17.11 10.80 4.45
N PHE A 115 -16.95 10.19 3.27
CA PHE A 115 -17.69 9.01 2.86
C PHE A 115 -16.88 8.16 1.88
N ILE A 116 -17.17 6.86 1.84
CA ILE A 116 -16.69 5.93 0.82
C ILE A 116 -17.61 6.04 -0.41
N LYS A 117 -17.06 6.33 -1.59
CA LYS A 117 -17.85 6.40 -2.82
C LYS A 117 -17.70 5.11 -3.61
N PHE A 118 -18.73 4.28 -3.60
CA PHE A 118 -18.82 3.13 -4.49
C PHE A 118 -19.27 3.58 -5.86
N ILE A 119 -18.58 3.10 -6.89
CA ILE A 119 -18.83 3.47 -8.28
C ILE A 119 -19.28 2.28 -9.09
N ASP A 120 -20.14 2.57 -10.06
CA ASP A 120 -20.51 1.62 -11.11
C ASP A 120 -19.36 1.56 -12.12
N THR A 121 -19.07 0.35 -12.59
CA THR A 121 -17.88 0.05 -13.38
C THR A 121 -18.36 -0.41 -14.74
N CYS A 122 -18.15 0.41 -15.77
CA CYS A 122 -18.59 0.06 -17.12
C CYS A 122 -17.80 -1.14 -17.66
N ASP A 123 -18.49 -2.09 -18.30
CA ASP A 123 -17.92 -3.35 -18.81
C ASP A 123 -16.66 -3.20 -19.66
N GLN A 124 -16.52 -2.09 -20.39
CA GLN A 124 -15.40 -1.84 -21.29
C GLN A 124 -14.06 -1.62 -20.55
N GLU A 125 -14.10 -1.08 -19.33
CA GLU A 125 -12.90 -0.92 -18.48
C GLU A 125 -12.46 -2.25 -17.87
N PHE A 126 -13.41 -3.18 -17.69
CA PHE A 126 -13.14 -4.50 -17.13
C PHE A 126 -12.37 -5.40 -18.09
N CYS A 127 -12.40 -5.17 -19.41
CA CYS A 127 -11.69 -6.03 -20.37
C CYS A 127 -10.19 -6.15 -20.06
N GLU A 128 -9.53 -5.04 -19.68
CA GLU A 128 -8.09 -5.04 -19.34
C GLU A 128 -7.84 -5.74 -17.99
N ILE A 129 -8.76 -5.62 -17.03
CA ILE A 129 -8.67 -6.33 -15.74
C ILE A 129 -8.92 -7.84 -15.92
N THR A 130 -9.89 -8.23 -16.75
CA THR A 130 -10.20 -9.64 -17.05
C THR A 130 -9.09 -10.35 -17.81
N ALA A 131 -8.15 -9.60 -18.40
CA ALA A 131 -6.97 -10.18 -19.02
C ALA A 131 -5.93 -10.64 -17.97
N LEU A 132 -6.08 -10.24 -16.71
CA LEU A 132 -5.25 -10.73 -15.60
C LEU A 132 -5.70 -12.12 -15.15
N LYS A 133 -4.73 -12.97 -14.86
CA LYS A 133 -4.93 -14.28 -14.24
C LYS A 133 -5.04 -14.13 -12.73
N LEU A 134 -6.19 -13.66 -12.27
CA LEU A 134 -6.41 -13.36 -10.85
C LEU A 134 -6.49 -14.62 -9.97
N ASP A 135 -6.72 -15.78 -10.58
CA ASP A 135 -6.62 -17.10 -9.96
C ASP A 135 -5.19 -17.45 -9.51
N GLU A 136 -4.18 -16.81 -10.11
CA GLU A 136 -2.77 -16.93 -9.70
C GLU A 136 -2.44 -16.06 -8.48
N ILE A 137 -3.39 -15.25 -7.98
CA ILE A 137 -3.19 -14.47 -6.75
C ILE A 137 -3.31 -15.41 -5.54
N ILE A 138 -2.14 -15.83 -5.06
CA ILE A 138 -2.02 -16.73 -3.91
C ILE A 138 -2.31 -15.99 -2.60
N SER A 139 -3.04 -16.65 -1.71
CA SER A 139 -3.11 -16.25 -0.31
C SER A 139 -1.89 -16.81 0.42
N PHE A 140 -1.07 -15.93 0.98
CA PHE A 140 0.13 -16.31 1.70
C PHE A 140 -0.17 -16.48 3.20
N GLU A 141 0.39 -17.52 3.82
CA GLU A 141 0.29 -17.74 5.28
C GLU A 141 1.38 -16.97 6.06
N GLU A 142 2.37 -16.45 5.36
CA GLU A 142 3.53 -15.75 5.92
C GLU A 142 3.33 -14.22 6.00
N GLU A 143 4.29 -13.53 6.64
CA GLU A 143 4.29 -12.07 6.73
C GLU A 143 4.35 -11.44 5.33
N CYS A 144 3.38 -10.58 5.04
CA CYS A 144 3.23 -9.93 3.76
C CYS A 144 3.12 -8.41 3.91
N VAL A 145 3.62 -7.69 2.93
CA VAL A 145 3.25 -6.27 2.72
C VAL A 145 1.97 -6.21 1.89
N ARG A 146 1.13 -5.21 2.19
CA ARG A 146 -0.08 -4.92 1.43
C ARG A 146 0.19 -3.69 0.58
N ILE A 147 0.02 -3.83 -0.73
CA ILE A 147 0.30 -2.79 -1.73
C ILE A 147 -0.82 -2.72 -2.75
N TYR A 148 -0.89 -1.62 -3.48
CA TYR A 148 -1.71 -1.54 -4.68
C TYR A 148 -0.97 -2.14 -5.88
N LEU A 149 -1.70 -2.89 -6.70
CA LEU A 149 -1.30 -3.28 -8.05
C LEU A 149 -2.07 -2.42 -9.06
N GLY A 150 -1.38 -1.46 -9.67
CA GLY A 150 -1.88 -0.52 -10.66
C GLY A 150 -1.87 -1.06 -12.07
N ILE A 151 -2.99 -0.90 -12.76
CA ILE A 151 -3.17 -1.25 -14.17
C ILE A 151 -3.26 0.06 -14.95
N LEU A 152 -2.13 0.52 -15.48
CA LEU A 152 -1.99 1.86 -16.07
C LEU A 152 -3.02 2.16 -17.17
N LYS A 153 -3.43 1.16 -17.94
CA LYS A 153 -4.35 1.35 -19.06
C LYS A 153 -5.77 1.76 -18.68
N CYS A 154 -6.21 1.46 -17.46
CA CYS A 154 -7.60 1.68 -17.06
C CYS A 154 -7.75 2.44 -15.73
N ASP A 155 -6.65 2.88 -15.11
CA ASP A 155 -6.64 3.59 -13.82
C ASP A 155 -7.28 2.79 -12.67
N TRP A 156 -7.06 1.47 -12.69
CA TRP A 156 -7.51 0.55 -11.65
C TRP A 156 -6.38 0.09 -10.75
N PHE A 157 -6.72 -0.04 -9.46
CA PHE A 157 -5.90 -0.66 -8.45
C PHE A 157 -6.57 -1.92 -7.90
N LEU A 158 -5.74 -2.90 -7.60
CA LEU A 158 -6.09 -4.09 -6.84
C LEU A 158 -5.25 -4.11 -5.57
N TYR A 159 -5.80 -4.56 -4.44
CA TYR A 159 -4.96 -4.90 -3.30
C TYR A 159 -4.16 -6.18 -3.60
N LEU A 160 -2.87 -6.16 -3.28
CA LEU A 160 -2.00 -7.31 -3.42
C LEU A 160 -1.23 -7.54 -2.12
N SER A 161 -1.25 -8.78 -1.64
CA SER A 161 -0.30 -9.25 -0.63
C SER A 161 0.94 -9.76 -1.32
N VAL A 162 2.11 -9.28 -0.90
CA VAL A 162 3.39 -9.83 -1.34
C VAL A 162 4.21 -10.21 -0.11
N PRO A 163 4.78 -11.43 -0.04
CA PRO A 163 5.65 -11.80 1.07
C PRO A 163 6.83 -10.85 1.25
N THR A 164 7.12 -10.50 2.49
CA THR A 164 8.25 -9.59 2.82
C THR A 164 9.60 -10.15 2.40
N ARG A 165 9.72 -11.48 2.34
CA ARG A 165 10.94 -12.19 1.94
C ARG A 165 11.23 -12.14 0.45
N TYR A 166 10.25 -11.80 -0.40
CA TYR A 166 10.45 -11.79 -1.85
C TYR A 166 11.55 -10.79 -2.22
N THR A 167 12.45 -11.23 -3.08
CA THR A 167 13.36 -10.40 -3.86
C THR A 167 12.62 -9.72 -5.01
N PHE A 168 13.24 -8.74 -5.66
CA PHE A 168 12.67 -8.09 -6.84
C PHE A 168 12.47 -9.06 -8.01
N GLU A 169 13.36 -10.05 -8.16
CA GLU A 169 13.25 -11.08 -9.19
C GLU A 169 12.02 -11.98 -8.94
N GLU A 170 11.85 -12.49 -7.72
CA GLU A 170 10.70 -13.31 -7.33
C GLU A 170 9.38 -12.53 -7.42
N LEU A 171 9.39 -11.25 -7.08
CA LEU A 171 8.25 -10.35 -7.29
C LEU A 171 7.90 -10.26 -8.78
N ASN A 172 8.87 -10.02 -9.66
CA ASN A 172 8.62 -9.96 -11.10
C ASN A 172 8.08 -11.27 -11.66
N GLU A 173 8.62 -12.41 -11.22
CA GLU A 173 8.10 -13.73 -11.60
C GLU A 173 6.65 -13.93 -11.14
N TYR A 174 6.33 -13.49 -9.92
CA TYR A 174 4.97 -13.54 -9.40
C TYR A 174 4.01 -12.65 -10.21
N LEU A 175 4.41 -11.42 -10.51
CA LEU A 175 3.61 -10.50 -11.32
C LEU A 175 3.43 -10.99 -12.77
N LEU A 176 4.43 -11.67 -13.34
CA LEU A 176 4.32 -12.30 -14.66
C LEU A 176 3.30 -13.45 -14.70
N LYS A 177 3.09 -14.16 -13.59
CA LYS A 177 2.00 -15.17 -13.51
C LYS A 177 0.63 -14.49 -13.59
N ILE A 178 0.45 -13.38 -12.87
CA ILE A 178 -0.79 -12.60 -12.85
C ILE A 178 -1.01 -11.91 -14.21
N ASN A 179 0.04 -11.31 -14.78
CA ASN A 179 0.02 -10.64 -16.07
C ASN A 179 1.16 -11.15 -16.98
N PRO A 180 0.91 -12.17 -17.81
CA PRO A 180 1.92 -12.70 -18.73
C PRO A 180 2.41 -11.71 -19.80
N LYS A 181 1.73 -10.56 -19.95
CA LYS A 181 2.10 -9.50 -20.90
C LYS A 181 2.88 -8.35 -20.24
N LEU A 182 3.21 -8.47 -18.96
CA LEU A 182 3.99 -7.48 -18.22
C LEU A 182 5.31 -7.20 -18.93
N LYS A 183 5.60 -5.93 -19.20
CA LYS A 183 6.88 -5.51 -19.81
C LYS A 183 7.78 -4.83 -18.82
N ASN A 184 7.19 -3.99 -17.97
CA ASN A 184 7.92 -3.22 -16.98
C ASN A 184 7.05 -2.99 -15.75
N ILE A 185 7.70 -2.72 -14.62
CA ILE A 185 7.03 -2.26 -13.40
C ILE A 185 7.66 -0.95 -12.95
N ARG A 186 6.83 -0.09 -12.36
CA ARG A 186 7.28 1.08 -11.62
C ARG A 186 6.76 1.01 -10.21
N PHE A 187 7.53 1.57 -9.30
CA PHE A 187 7.13 1.71 -7.93
C PHE A 187 6.65 3.12 -7.65
N MET A 188 5.63 3.22 -6.81
CA MET A 188 5.10 4.46 -6.27
C MET A 188 5.02 4.33 -4.77
N ASP A 189 5.60 5.27 -4.03
CA ASP A 189 5.52 5.27 -2.58
C ASP A 189 4.14 5.74 -2.08
N CYS A 190 3.94 5.68 -0.77
CA CYS A 190 2.67 6.03 -0.13
C CYS A 190 2.31 7.53 -0.21
N ASP A 191 3.28 8.37 -0.61
CA ASP A 191 3.12 9.81 -0.86
C ASP A 191 2.92 10.13 -2.36
N ASN A 192 2.75 9.09 -3.19
CA ASN A 192 2.57 9.14 -4.64
C ASN A 192 3.80 9.60 -5.45
N ASN A 193 5.00 9.48 -4.89
CA ASN A 193 6.23 9.72 -5.64
C ASN A 193 6.60 8.46 -6.44
N LEU A 194 6.83 8.65 -7.74
CA LEU A 194 7.34 7.60 -8.60
C LEU A 194 8.83 7.39 -8.36
N ILE A 195 9.21 6.15 -8.07
CA ILE A 195 10.61 5.76 -7.93
C ILE A 195 11.20 5.58 -9.32
N SER A 196 12.36 6.21 -9.54
CA SER A 196 12.96 6.30 -10.89
C SER A 196 13.52 4.97 -11.40
N ASN A 197 13.96 4.08 -10.50
CA ASN A 197 14.53 2.78 -10.81
C ASN A 197 13.67 1.67 -10.20
N SER A 198 13.61 0.53 -10.89
CA SER A 198 12.94 -0.68 -10.42
C SER A 198 14.00 -1.77 -10.23
N ASP A 199 14.52 -1.85 -9.02
CA ASP A 199 15.57 -2.79 -8.61
C ASP A 199 15.30 -3.32 -7.18
N ASN A 200 16.23 -4.11 -6.63
CA ASN A 200 16.09 -4.66 -5.27
C ASN A 200 16.06 -3.56 -4.19
N ASP A 201 16.85 -2.50 -4.33
CA ASP A 201 16.90 -1.42 -3.35
C ASP A 201 15.57 -0.65 -3.31
N ALA A 202 15.01 -0.36 -4.49
CA ALA A 202 13.70 0.24 -4.63
C ALA A 202 12.59 -0.68 -4.07
N TRP A 203 12.69 -1.98 -4.30
CA TRP A 203 11.73 -2.94 -3.74
C TRP A 203 11.82 -3.05 -2.22
N ASP A 204 13.03 -3.07 -1.64
CA ASP A 204 13.23 -3.07 -0.21
C ASP A 204 12.67 -1.80 0.44
N TYR A 205 12.90 -0.64 -0.19
CA TYR A 205 12.27 0.62 0.21
C TYR A 205 10.74 0.51 0.21
N ILE A 206 10.14 0.00 -0.89
CA ILE A 206 8.69 -0.13 -0.99
C ILE A 206 8.11 -1.08 0.06
N LYS A 207 8.81 -2.17 0.40
CA LYS A 207 8.37 -3.06 1.48
C LYS A 207 8.32 -2.33 2.83
N CYS A 208 9.34 -1.53 3.13
CA CYS A 208 9.37 -0.72 4.35
C CYS A 208 8.25 0.34 4.33
N ASP A 209 8.13 1.09 3.24
CA ASP A 209 7.12 2.13 3.06
C ASP A 209 5.69 1.56 3.16
N ALA A 210 5.42 0.41 2.54
CA ALA A 210 4.11 -0.23 2.60
C ALA A 210 3.77 -0.73 4.01
N LYS A 211 4.77 -1.26 4.73
CA LYS A 211 4.60 -1.74 6.11
C LYS A 211 4.30 -0.60 7.08
N GLU A 212 4.94 0.55 6.92
CA GLU A 212 4.65 1.74 7.74
C GLU A 212 3.36 2.44 7.29
N GLY A 213 3.15 2.53 5.98
CA GLY A 213 2.04 3.26 5.37
C GLY A 213 0.67 2.72 5.76
N ILE A 214 0.52 1.39 5.86
CA ILE A 214 -0.77 0.77 6.14
C ILE A 214 -1.33 1.17 7.51
N ASP A 215 -0.48 1.34 8.53
CA ASP A 215 -0.90 1.80 9.86
C ASP A 215 -1.45 3.24 9.84
N HIS A 216 -1.17 3.97 8.74
CA HIS A 216 -1.66 5.31 8.42
C HIS A 216 -2.63 5.35 7.24
N GLY A 217 -3.06 4.19 6.73
CA GLY A 217 -4.06 4.09 5.67
C GLY A 217 -3.55 4.59 4.32
N LYS A 218 -2.23 4.69 4.20
CA LYS A 218 -1.56 4.94 2.93
C LYS A 218 -1.03 3.61 2.39
N PHE A 219 -0.97 3.49 1.08
CA PHE A 219 -0.52 2.27 0.42
C PHE A 219 0.44 2.67 -0.70
N SER A 220 1.60 2.04 -0.72
CA SER A 220 2.50 2.09 -1.87
C SER A 220 1.89 1.27 -3.02
N ALA A 221 2.32 1.54 -4.25
CA ALA A 221 1.82 0.85 -5.42
C ALA A 221 2.93 0.31 -6.32
N ILE A 222 2.62 -0.81 -6.96
CA ILE A 222 3.34 -1.32 -8.14
C ILE A 222 2.48 -1.02 -9.34
N ILE A 223 3.01 -0.27 -10.30
CA ILE A 223 2.32 0.09 -11.54
C ILE A 223 2.84 -0.81 -12.65
N MET A 224 1.96 -1.57 -13.28
CA MET A 224 2.29 -2.44 -14.42
C MET A 224 2.17 -1.69 -15.75
N GLU A 225 3.19 -1.82 -16.60
CA GLU A 225 3.26 -1.28 -17.98
C GLU A 225 3.39 -2.39 -19.04
#